data_AF-M2Q1A6-F1
#
_entry.id   AF-M2Q1A6-F1
#
_cell.length_a   1.000
_cell.length_b   1.000
_cell.length_c   1.000
_cell.angle_alpha   90.00
_cell.angle_beta   90.00
_cell.angle_gamma   90.00
#
_symmetry.space_group_name_H-M   'P 1'
#
loop_
_entity.id
_entity.type
_entity.pdbx_description
1 polymer ?
#
loop_
_entity_poly.entity_id
_entity_poly.type
_entity_poly.pdbx_seq_one_letter_code
_entity_poly.pdbx_strand_id
1 'polypeptide(L)'
;MALAGLMALAPTVANASTSVQETRAFTGTTIEKTSASAKRTALQQAYDWAAGAYGYTPDQCVTIHLYSVKISFTMYRGEAGIHCTK
;
A
#
# COMPACT_ATOMS: atom_id res chain seq x y z
N MET A 1 -32.83 56.66 -6.02
CA MET A 1 -32.20 55.56 -6.77
C MET A 1 -31.26 54.83 -5.84
N ALA A 2 -31.45 53.52 -5.67
CA ALA A 2 -30.73 52.68 -4.73
C ALA A 2 -29.41 52.18 -5.34
N LEU A 3 -28.28 52.36 -4.66
CA LEU A 3 -27.02 51.73 -5.02
C LEU A 3 -26.88 50.44 -4.22
N ALA A 4 -27.13 49.32 -4.89
CA ALA A 4 -27.02 47.97 -4.35
C ALA A 4 -25.57 47.67 -3.96
N GLY A 5 -25.39 47.21 -2.72
CA GLY A 5 -24.11 46.72 -2.21
C GLY A 5 -23.67 45.46 -2.94
N LEU A 6 -22.48 45.51 -3.56
CA LEU A 6 -21.77 44.32 -3.98
C LEU A 6 -21.13 43.68 -2.74
N MET A 7 -21.75 42.63 -2.21
CA MET A 7 -21.07 41.69 -1.33
C MET A 7 -19.96 41.01 -2.12
N ALA A 8 -18.71 41.35 -1.81
CA ALA A 8 -17.56 40.60 -2.28
C ALA A 8 -17.61 39.20 -1.65
N LEU A 9 -18.07 38.22 -2.43
CA LEU A 9 -17.90 36.80 -2.13
C LEU A 9 -16.40 36.50 -2.21
N ALA A 10 -15.68 36.71 -1.11
CA ALA A 10 -14.34 36.17 -0.96
C ALA A 10 -14.44 34.65 -1.10
N PRO A 11 -13.70 34.01 -2.03
CA PRO A 11 -13.64 32.56 -2.06
C PRO A 11 -13.02 32.11 -0.75
N THR A 12 -13.84 31.55 0.15
CA THR A 12 -13.34 30.75 1.24
C THR A 12 -12.64 29.56 0.60
N VAL A 13 -11.32 29.65 0.44
CA VAL A 13 -10.49 28.47 0.21
C VAL A 13 -10.68 27.61 1.45
N ALA A 14 -11.63 26.69 1.37
CA ALA A 14 -11.66 25.57 2.27
C ALA A 14 -10.30 24.90 2.10
N ASN A 15 -9.43 25.05 3.09
CA ASN A 15 -8.25 24.21 3.21
C ASN A 15 -8.80 22.79 3.22
N ALA A 16 -8.79 22.14 2.06
CA ALA A 16 -8.94 20.71 1.97
C ALA A 16 -7.85 20.19 2.88
N SER A 17 -8.25 19.71 4.06
CA SER A 17 -7.37 19.01 4.96
C SER A 17 -6.67 17.98 4.11
N THR A 18 -5.39 18.21 3.79
CA THR A 18 -4.55 17.22 3.15
C THR A 18 -4.52 16.09 4.15
N SER A 19 -5.42 15.12 4.00
CA SER A 19 -5.33 13.86 4.74
C SER A 19 -3.96 13.35 4.37
N VAL A 20 -3.02 13.44 5.31
CA VAL A 20 -1.68 12.88 5.13
C VAL A 20 -1.91 11.39 5.04
N GLN A 21 -2.11 10.90 3.82
CA GLN A 21 -2.31 9.50 3.52
C GLN A 21 -1.07 8.78 4.00
N GLU A 22 -1.22 7.95 5.04
CA GLU A 22 -0.10 7.25 5.61
C GLU A 22 0.27 6.14 4.63
N THR A 23 1.33 6.37 3.86
CA THR A 23 1.83 5.39 2.89
C THR A 23 2.98 4.62 3.53
N ARG A 24 2.87 3.29 3.60
CA ARG A 24 3.94 2.41 4.08
C ARG A 24 4.22 1.29 3.11
N ALA A 25 5.50 0.96 3.00
CA ALA A 25 5.97 -0.20 2.26
C ALA A 25 6.16 -1.38 3.22
N PHE A 26 5.71 -2.55 2.77
CA PHE A 26 5.90 -3.82 3.46
C PHE A 26 6.52 -4.82 2.52
N THR A 27 7.39 -5.66 3.07
CA THR A 27 8.07 -6.71 2.33
C THR A 27 7.91 -8.03 3.05
N GLY A 28 7.61 -9.08 2.29
CA GLY A 28 7.59 -10.46 2.77
C GLY A 28 8.60 -11.29 2.00
N THR A 29 9.26 -12.23 2.69
CA THR A 29 10.28 -13.09 2.11
C THR A 29 10.16 -14.50 2.67
N THR A 30 10.17 -15.51 1.80
CA THR A 30 10.11 -16.91 2.24
C THR A 30 10.97 -17.82 1.39
N ILE A 31 11.14 -19.07 1.83
CA ILE A 31 11.77 -20.14 1.05
C ILE A 31 10.81 -21.32 0.99
N GLU A 32 10.54 -21.77 -0.24
CA GLU A 32 9.53 -22.79 -0.52
C GLU A 32 10.00 -23.75 -1.61
N LYS A 33 9.34 -24.91 -1.73
CA LYS A 33 9.71 -25.96 -2.71
C LYS A 33 9.38 -25.60 -4.15
N THR A 34 8.47 -24.66 -4.39
CA THR A 34 8.05 -24.27 -5.74
C THR A 34 8.06 -22.75 -5.89
N SER A 35 8.31 -22.29 -7.12
CA SER A 35 8.23 -20.86 -7.46
C SER A 35 6.85 -20.26 -7.10
N ALA A 36 5.77 -20.98 -7.40
CA ALA A 36 4.42 -20.50 -7.15
C ALA A 36 4.10 -20.38 -5.65
N SER A 37 4.48 -21.38 -4.84
CA SER A 37 4.30 -21.30 -3.38
C SER A 37 5.18 -20.22 -2.76
N ALA A 38 6.43 -20.07 -3.21
CA ALA A 38 7.34 -19.03 -2.74
C ALA A 38 6.74 -17.62 -2.90
N LYS A 39 6.21 -17.30 -4.09
CA LYS A 39 5.54 -16.01 -4.34
C LYS A 39 4.31 -15.82 -3.46
N ARG A 40 3.44 -16.84 -3.40
CA ARG A 40 2.18 -16.74 -2.65
C ARG A 40 2.43 -16.51 -1.15
N THR A 41 3.32 -17.30 -0.55
CA THR A 41 3.64 -17.19 0.87
C THR A 41 4.36 -15.88 1.18
N ALA A 42 5.26 -15.40 0.30
CA ALA A 42 5.93 -14.12 0.48
C ALA A 42 4.93 -12.94 0.45
N LEU A 43 3.97 -12.99 -0.48
CA LEU A 43 2.92 -12.00 -0.59
C LEU A 43 2.00 -12.01 0.64
N GLN A 44 1.56 -13.20 1.06
CA GLN A 44 0.78 -13.39 2.28
C GLN A 44 1.48 -12.76 3.48
N GLN A 45 2.76 -13.04 3.67
CA GLN A 45 3.54 -12.50 4.78
C GLN A 45 3.63 -10.96 4.76
N ALA A 46 3.76 -10.36 3.58
CA ALA A 46 3.76 -8.90 3.44
C ALA A 46 2.41 -8.29 3.89
N TYR A 47 1.29 -8.92 3.50
CA TYR A 47 -0.04 -8.51 3.94
C TYR A 47 -0.27 -8.73 5.43
N ASP A 48 0.17 -9.88 5.98
CA ASP A 48 0.06 -10.18 7.40
C ASP A 48 0.82 -9.15 8.25
N TRP A 49 1.98 -8.70 7.78
CA TRP A 49 2.74 -7.63 8.43
C TRP A 49 2.04 -6.28 8.34
N ALA A 50 1.48 -5.92 7.19
CA ALA A 50 0.74 -4.68 7.02
C ALA A 50 -0.52 -4.63 7.90
N ALA A 51 -1.26 -5.74 7.95
CA ALA A 51 -2.46 -5.88 8.77
C ALA A 51 -2.11 -5.91 10.27
N GLY A 52 -1.14 -6.75 10.67
CA GLY A 52 -0.81 -6.96 12.07
C GLY A 52 -0.14 -5.76 12.74
N ALA A 53 0.76 -5.06 12.04
CA ALA A 53 1.51 -3.96 12.64
C ALA A 53 0.83 -2.59 12.50
N TYR A 54 -0.03 -2.39 11.49
CA TYR A 54 -0.57 -1.06 11.16
C TYR A 54 -2.07 -1.05 10.82
N GLY A 55 -2.72 -2.22 10.81
CA GLY A 55 -4.15 -2.34 10.56
C GLY A 55 -4.54 -2.04 9.11
N TYR A 56 -3.64 -2.19 8.13
CA TYR A 56 -4.00 -2.04 6.72
C TYR A 56 -4.84 -3.23 6.25
N THR A 57 -5.85 -2.97 5.43
CA THR A 57 -6.61 -4.01 4.73
C THR A 57 -5.98 -4.31 3.36
N PRO A 58 -6.19 -5.51 2.79
CA PRO A 58 -5.62 -5.86 1.49
C PRO A 58 -6.03 -4.89 0.36
N ASP A 59 -7.24 -4.36 0.41
CA ASP A 59 -7.80 -3.35 -0.50
C ASP A 59 -7.11 -1.99 -0.43
N GLN A 60 -6.44 -1.67 0.68
CA GLN A 60 -5.62 -0.47 0.85
C GLN A 60 -4.19 -0.64 0.35
N CYS A 61 -3.85 -1.81 -0.19
CA CYS A 61 -2.49 -2.21 -0.50
C CYS A 61 -2.33 -2.64 -1.96
N VAL A 62 -1.27 -2.17 -2.61
CA VAL A 62 -0.92 -2.49 -4.00
C VAL A 62 0.38 -3.27 -4.02
N THR A 63 0.41 -4.37 -4.78
CA THR A 63 1.66 -5.14 -4.95
C THR A 63 2.60 -4.40 -5.89
N ILE A 64 3.78 -4.04 -5.40
CA ILE A 64 4.81 -3.33 -6.19
C ILE A 64 5.78 -4.29 -6.87
N HIS A 65 6.11 -5.41 -6.23
CA HIS A 65 6.93 -6.44 -6.82
C HIS A 65 6.56 -7.80 -6.25
N LEU A 66 6.65 -8.83 -7.10
CA LEU A 66 6.42 -10.21 -6.72
C LEU A 66 7.28 -11.12 -7.58
N TYR A 67 8.33 -11.68 -7.01
CA TYR A 67 9.22 -12.57 -7.73
C TYR A 67 9.64 -13.75 -6.88
N SER A 68 10.26 -14.72 -7.56
CA SER A 68 10.90 -15.85 -6.91
C SER A 68 12.17 -16.20 -7.67
N VAL A 69 13.22 -16.55 -6.93
CA VAL A 69 14.49 -17.01 -7.49
C VAL A 69 14.75 -18.43 -7.04
N LYS A 70 15.23 -19.29 -7.94
CA LYS A 70 15.68 -20.63 -7.58
C LYS A 70 17.00 -20.51 -6.79
N ILE A 71 17.03 -21.01 -5.57
CA ILE A 71 18.21 -20.92 -4.70
C ILE A 71 18.93 -22.26 -4.52
N SER A 72 18.27 -23.38 -4.86
CA SER A 72 18.86 -24.71 -4.87
C SER A 72 18.13 -25.61 -5.87
N PHE A 73 18.57 -26.87 -6.00
CA PHE A 73 17.89 -27.86 -6.86
C PHE A 73 16.40 -28.05 -6.53
N THR A 74 16.00 -27.83 -5.27
CA THR A 74 14.67 -28.15 -4.75
C THR A 74 13.95 -26.97 -4.10
N MET A 75 14.58 -25.78 -4.05
CA MET A 75 14.05 -24.63 -3.30
C MET A 75 14.07 -23.33 -4.11
N TYR A 76 13.07 -22.50 -3.82
CA TYR A 76 12.88 -21.16 -4.36
C TYR A 76 12.73 -20.17 -3.21
N ARG A 77 13.45 -19.05 -3.29
CA ARG A 77 13.19 -17.88 -2.43
C ARG A 77 12.13 -17.03 -3.10
N GLY A 78 11.07 -16.68 -2.38
CA GLY A 78 10.03 -15.76 -2.83
C GLY A 78 10.18 -14.43 -2.11
N GLU A 79 10.00 -13.34 -2.84
CA GLU A 79 10.01 -11.99 -2.28
C GLU A 79 8.83 -11.20 -2.87
N ALA A 80 8.13 -10.49 -1.99
CA ALA A 80 6.98 -9.68 -2.33
C ALA A 80 7.07 -8.34 -1.61
N GLY A 81 6.75 -7.28 -2.32
CA GLY A 81 6.60 -5.94 -1.77
C GLY A 81 5.19 -5.44 -2.02
N ILE A 82 4.60 -4.82 -1.00
CA ILE A 82 3.32 -4.13 -1.10
C ILE A 82 3.46 -2.71 -0.58
N HIS A 83 2.74 -1.78 -1.18
CA HIS A 83 2.58 -0.41 -0.69
C HIS A 83 1.14 -0.24 -0.23
N CYS A 84 0.96 0.10 1.04
CA CYS A 84 -0.35 0.33 1.63
C CYS A 84 -0.54 1.81 1.93
N THR A 85 -1.75 2.32 1.69
CA THR A 85 -2.11 3.73 1.87
C THR A 85 -3.48 3.82 2.56
N LYS A 86 -3.58 4.55 3.66
CA LYS A 86 -4.85 4.81 4.38
C LYS A 86 -5.02 6.27 4.76
#